data_AF-A0A377K8Q3-F1
#
_entry.id   AF-A0A377K8Q3-F1
#
_cell.length_a   1.000
_cell.length_b   1.000
_cell.length_c   1.000
_cell.angle_alpha   90.00
_cell.angle_beta   90.00
_cell.angle_gamma   90.00
#
_symmetry.space_group_name_H-M   'P 1'
#
loop_
_entity.id
_entity.type
_entity.pdbx_description
1 polymer ?
#
loop_
_entity_poly.entity_id
_entity_poly.type
_entity_poly.pdbx_seq_one_letter_code
_entity_poly.pdbx_strand_id
1 'polypeptide(L)'
;MCSETCVGRIRYLGVLLYDADRIEEAASTEREVDLYERQCEVFLDPHDPSVIEEALKQGIPQNVIDAAQRSPVYKMAMDWKLALPLHPEYRTLPMVWYVPPAVTDSVLR
;
A
#
# COMPACT_ATOMS: atom_id res chain seq x y z
N MET A 1 0.30 -17.91 -7.76
CA MET A 1 0.96 -18.20 -9.06
C MET A 1 1.93 -17.10 -9.50
N CYS A 2 1.49 -15.92 -9.94
CA CYS A 2 2.41 -14.92 -10.53
C CYS A 2 3.48 -14.37 -9.56
N SER A 3 3.18 -14.22 -8.27
CA SER A 3 4.17 -13.80 -7.26
C SER A 3 5.17 -14.90 -6.94
N GLU A 4 4.69 -16.15 -6.80
CA GLU A 4 5.51 -17.31 -6.45
C GLU A 4 6.48 -17.72 -7.57
N THR A 5 6.04 -17.65 -8.82
CA THR A 5 6.85 -18.03 -9.99
C THR A 5 7.64 -16.86 -10.57
N CYS A 6 7.72 -15.73 -9.87
CA CYS A 6 8.45 -14.55 -10.34
C CYS A 6 9.96 -14.81 -10.33
N VAL A 7 10.54 -15.13 -11.49
CA VAL A 7 11.97 -15.39 -11.66
C VAL A 7 12.84 -14.23 -11.16
N GLY A 8 12.42 -12.99 -11.39
CA GLY A 8 13.12 -11.80 -10.93
C GLY A 8 13.01 -11.53 -9.42
N ARG A 9 12.16 -12.27 -8.70
CA ARG A 9 11.93 -12.11 -7.25
C ARG A 9 11.54 -10.69 -6.84
N ILE A 10 10.82 -9.98 -7.72
CA ILE A 10 10.43 -8.57 -7.55
C ILE A 10 9.00 -8.38 -7.01
N ARG A 11 8.23 -9.47 -6.83
CA ARG A 11 6.84 -9.40 -6.39
C ARG A 11 6.74 -9.74 -4.92
N TYR A 12 6.35 -8.75 -4.12
CA TYR A 12 6.10 -8.91 -2.68
C TYR A 12 4.61 -8.87 -2.42
N LEU A 13 4.14 -9.76 -1.54
CA LEU A 13 2.76 -9.79 -1.04
C LEU A 13 2.78 -9.50 0.45
N GLY A 14 1.85 -8.69 0.92
CA GLY A 14 1.75 -8.27 2.32
C GLY A 14 0.38 -7.69 2.60
N VAL A 15 -0.08 -7.83 3.84
CA VAL A 15 -1.37 -7.29 4.29
C VAL A 15 -1.24 -5.77 4.47
N LEU A 16 -2.28 -5.05 4.11
CA LEU A 16 -2.48 -3.64 4.46
C LEU A 16 -3.82 -3.53 5.17
N LEU A 17 -3.84 -2.85 6.31
CA LEU A 17 -5.08 -2.44 6.96
C LEU A 17 -5.45 -1.07 6.41
N TYR A 18 -6.73 -0.83 6.17
CA TYR A 18 -7.21 0.42 5.61
C TYR A 18 -8.58 0.79 6.15
N ASP A 19 -8.87 2.09 6.19
CA ASP A 19 -10.16 2.64 6.57
C ASP A 19 -11.10 2.68 5.36
N ALA A 20 -12.10 1.78 5.36
CA ALA A 20 -13.04 1.67 4.25
C ALA A 20 -13.95 2.91 4.12
N ASP A 21 -14.25 3.60 5.23
CA ASP A 21 -15.14 4.76 5.24
C ASP A 21 -14.49 5.99 4.59
N ARG A 22 -13.15 6.00 4.51
CA ARG A 22 -12.37 7.09 3.91
C ARG A 22 -12.05 6.89 2.41
N ILE A 23 -12.52 5.80 1.80
CA ILE A 23 -12.26 5.49 0.38
C ILE A 23 -12.86 6.55 -0.55
N GLU A 24 -14.13 6.90 -0.36
CA GLU A 24 -14.83 7.85 -1.23
C GLU A 24 -14.20 9.24 -1.14
N GLU A 25 -13.90 9.68 0.09
CA GLU A 25 -13.21 10.96 0.34
C GLU A 25 -11.85 10.99 -0.37
N ALA A 26 -11.02 9.96 -0.20
CA ALA A 26 -9.70 9.90 -0.81
C ALA A 26 -9.79 9.89 -2.35
N ALA A 27 -10.64 9.03 -2.93
CA ALA A 27 -10.80 8.91 -4.38
C ALA A 27 -11.40 10.18 -5.03
N SER A 28 -12.20 10.94 -4.28
CA SER A 28 -12.86 12.16 -4.75
C SER A 28 -12.01 13.43 -4.59
N THR A 29 -10.77 13.32 -4.14
CA THR A 29 -9.85 14.46 -3.97
C THR A 29 -9.74 15.28 -5.26
N GLU A 30 -9.94 16.59 -5.18
CA GLU A 30 -10.04 17.46 -6.36
C GLU A 30 -8.81 17.37 -7.25
N ARG A 31 -7.61 17.50 -6.65
CA ARG A 31 -6.34 17.49 -7.37
C ARG A 31 -5.78 16.07 -7.49
N GLU A 32 -5.55 15.64 -8.73
CA GLU A 32 -5.04 14.30 -9.01
C GLU A 32 -3.65 14.04 -8.40
N VAL A 33 -2.82 15.08 -8.31
CA VAL A 33 -1.46 14.97 -7.71
C VAL A 33 -1.48 14.66 -6.21
N ASP A 34 -2.60 14.92 -5.53
CA ASP A 34 -2.75 14.66 -4.10
C ASP A 34 -3.28 13.24 -3.83
N LEU A 35 -3.76 12.51 -4.85
CA LEU A 35 -4.38 11.18 -4.72
C LEU A 35 -3.43 10.13 -4.12
N TYR A 36 -2.12 10.23 -4.39
CA TYR A 36 -1.11 9.37 -3.79
C TYR A 36 -1.11 9.49 -2.26
N GLU A 37 -1.01 10.72 -1.77
CA GLU A 37 -0.95 11.00 -0.33
C GLU A 37 -2.27 10.63 0.34
N ARG A 38 -3.39 10.95 -0.31
CA ARG A 38 -4.73 10.59 0.16
C ARG A 38 -4.93 9.08 0.26
N GLN A 39 -4.43 8.32 -0.70
CA GLN A 39 -4.46 6.86 -0.59
C GLN A 39 -3.58 6.37 0.57
N CYS A 40 -2.39 6.95 0.79
CA CYS A 40 -1.57 6.62 1.95
C CYS A 40 -2.28 6.90 3.28
N GLU A 41 -3.06 7.98 3.39
CA GLU A 41 -3.82 8.33 4.59
C GLU A 41 -4.97 7.36 4.90
N VAL A 42 -5.44 6.60 3.91
CA VAL A 42 -6.43 5.55 4.09
C VAL A 42 -5.80 4.29 4.70
N PHE A 43 -4.48 4.10 4.57
CA PHE A 43 -3.77 2.97 5.20
C PHE A 43 -3.52 3.22 6.68
N LEU A 44 -3.78 2.18 7.49
CA LEU A 44 -3.67 2.20 8.94
C LEU A 44 -2.35 1.58 9.40
N ASP A 45 -1.77 2.11 10.48
CA ASP A 45 -0.58 1.53 11.10
C ASP A 45 -0.93 0.22 11.83
N PRO A 46 -0.41 -0.95 11.40
CA PRO A 46 -0.71 -2.22 12.04
C PRO A 46 -0.06 -2.40 13.43
N HIS A 47 0.79 -1.47 13.87
CA HIS A 47 1.38 -1.46 15.21
C HIS A 47 0.67 -0.51 16.19
N ASP A 48 -0.24 0.32 15.70
CA ASP A 48 -1.02 1.22 16.55
C ASP A 48 -2.01 0.40 17.40
N PRO A 49 -1.94 0.48 18.75
CA PRO A 49 -2.85 -0.24 19.63
C PRO A 49 -4.33 0.02 19.34
N SER A 50 -4.68 1.25 18.92
CA SER A 50 -6.06 1.62 18.60
C SER A 50 -6.56 0.94 17.32
N VAL A 51 -5.70 0.84 16.30
CA VAL A 51 -5.99 0.12 15.05
C VAL A 51 -6.12 -1.38 15.33
N ILE A 52 -5.25 -1.94 16.17
CA ILE A 52 -5.30 -3.37 16.54
C ILE A 52 -6.61 -3.69 17.27
N GLU A 53 -6.98 -2.88 18.26
CA GLU A 53 -8.23 -3.07 19.01
C GLU A 53 -9.45 -2.99 18.08
N GLU A 54 -9.49 -2.00 17.20
CA GLU A 54 -10.58 -1.82 16.25
C GLU A 54 -10.65 -2.96 15.21
N ALA A 55 -9.51 -3.38 14.66
CA ALA A 55 -9.45 -4.51 13.75
C ALA A 55 -10.01 -5.80 14.39
N LEU A 56 -9.68 -6.06 15.66
CA LEU A 56 -10.22 -7.19 16.41
C LEU A 56 -11.74 -7.05 16.65
N LYS A 57 -12.24 -5.85 16.97
CA LYS A 57 -13.68 -5.59 17.11
C LYS A 57 -14.45 -5.84 15.82
N GLN A 58 -13.85 -5.50 14.68
CA GLN A 58 -14.41 -5.75 13.34
C GLN A 58 -14.24 -7.21 12.87
N GLY A 59 -13.65 -8.08 13.69
CA GLY A 59 -13.52 -9.50 13.41
C GLY A 59 -12.34 -9.87 12.53
N ILE A 60 -11.35 -8.99 12.34
CA ILE A 60 -10.10 -9.33 11.66
C ILE A 60 -9.32 -10.32 12.55
N PRO A 61 -9.00 -11.52 12.06
CA PRO A 61 -8.28 -12.50 12.86
C PRO A 61 -6.88 -12.01 13.29
N GLN A 62 -6.46 -12.37 14.51
CA GLN A 62 -5.15 -11.97 15.06
C GLN A 62 -4.00 -12.30 14.11
N ASN A 63 -4.03 -13.46 13.45
CA ASN A 63 -2.97 -13.86 12.51
C ASN A 63 -2.87 -12.96 11.27
N VAL A 64 -3.96 -12.29 10.88
CA VAL A 64 -3.96 -11.29 9.79
C VAL A 64 -3.32 -9.99 10.27
N ILE A 65 -3.60 -9.57 11.51
CA ILE A 65 -2.95 -8.41 12.14
C ILE A 65 -1.44 -8.67 12.29
N ASP A 66 -1.05 -9.85 12.78
CA ASP A 66 0.35 -10.27 12.87
C ASP A 66 1.06 -10.31 11.50
N ALA A 67 0.30 -10.61 10.43
CA ALA A 67 0.81 -10.57 9.07
C ALA A 67 0.95 -9.12 8.54
N ALA A 68 0.03 -8.22 8.91
CA ALA A 68 0.10 -6.80 8.59
C ALA A 68 1.33 -6.13 9.24
N GLN A 69 1.62 -6.45 10.51
CA GLN A 69 2.80 -5.97 11.23
C GLN A 69 4.12 -6.40 10.57
N ARG A 70 4.12 -7.54 9.87
CA ARG A 70 5.27 -8.08 9.13
C ARG A 70 5.22 -7.80 7.63
N SER A 71 4.29 -6.94 7.18
CA SER A 71 4.03 -6.71 5.76
C SER A 71 5.21 -6.05 5.05
N PRO A 72 5.83 -6.70 4.05
CA PRO A 72 6.84 -6.04 3.22
C PRO A 72 6.23 -4.92 2.37
N VAL A 73 4.95 -5.02 2.03
CA VAL A 73 4.22 -4.01 1.26
C VAL A 73 4.03 -2.73 2.08
N TYR A 74 3.64 -2.85 3.36
CA TYR A 74 3.54 -1.69 4.26
C TYR A 74 4.90 -0.98 4.40
N LYS A 75 5.98 -1.74 4.61
CA LYS A 75 7.34 -1.17 4.69
C LYS A 75 7.74 -0.39 3.44
N MET A 76 7.50 -0.96 2.26
CA MET A 76 7.85 -0.30 0.99
C MET A 76 6.98 0.94 0.69
N ALA A 77 5.69 0.89 1.01
CA ALA A 77 4.75 1.96 0.69
C ALA A 77 4.72 3.08 1.75
N MET A 78 4.78 2.73 3.04
CA MET A 78 4.58 3.64 4.16
C MET A 78 5.88 4.03 4.85
N ASP A 79 6.72 3.07 5.26
CA ASP A 79 7.94 3.35 6.03
C ASP A 79 9.04 3.94 5.15
N TRP A 80 9.32 3.31 4.01
CA TRP A 80 10.46 3.64 3.14
C TRP A 80 10.09 4.53 1.96
N LYS A 81 8.80 4.71 1.68
CA LYS A 81 8.28 5.51 0.56
C LYS A 81 8.93 5.14 -0.79
N LEU A 82 9.19 3.86 -1.02
CA LEU A 82 9.80 3.33 -2.25
C LEU A 82 8.77 2.90 -3.29
N ALA A 83 7.61 2.41 -2.85
CA ALA A 83 6.55 1.97 -3.72
C ALA A 83 5.55 3.11 -3.99
N LEU A 84 5.10 3.21 -5.24
CA LEU A 84 4.12 4.18 -5.71
C LEU A 84 2.93 3.46 -6.39
N PRO A 85 1.70 4.00 -6.29
CA PRO A 85 0.54 3.45 -6.98
C PRO A 85 0.69 3.63 -8.50
N LEU A 86 0.15 2.68 -9.27
CA LEU A 86 0.08 2.81 -10.72
C LEU A 86 -1.16 3.62 -11.12
N HIS A 87 -0.96 4.71 -11.84
CA HIS A 87 -2.03 5.59 -12.33
C HIS A 87 -3.05 6.01 -11.25
N PRO A 88 -2.63 6.66 -10.15
CA PRO A 88 -3.54 7.12 -9.11
C PRO A 88 -4.65 8.05 -9.64
N GLU A 89 -4.43 8.77 -10.73
CA GLU A 89 -5.38 9.65 -11.42
C GLU A 89 -6.67 8.93 -11.89
N TYR A 90 -6.67 7.61 -11.98
CA TYR A 90 -7.88 6.84 -12.29
C TYR A 90 -8.85 6.72 -11.11
N ARG A 91 -8.46 7.20 -9.91
CA ARG A 91 -9.31 7.29 -8.71
C ARG A 91 -9.89 5.95 -8.25
N THR A 92 -9.19 4.85 -8.57
CA THR A 92 -9.57 3.49 -8.17
C THR A 92 -8.91 3.02 -6.88
N LEU A 93 -8.02 3.84 -6.28
CA LEU A 93 -7.16 3.50 -5.14
C LEU A 93 -6.49 2.13 -5.32
N PRO A 94 -5.60 1.99 -6.31
CA PRO A 94 -5.04 0.69 -6.70
C PRO A 94 -4.22 0.06 -5.57
N MET A 95 -4.38 -1.25 -5.36
CA MET A 95 -3.67 -1.99 -4.29
C MET A 95 -2.43 -2.74 -4.80
N VAL A 96 -2.06 -2.56 -6.07
CA VAL A 96 -0.80 -3.07 -6.65
C VAL A 96 0.10 -1.89 -6.96
N TRP A 97 1.21 -1.81 -6.24
CA TRP A 97 2.15 -0.69 -6.28
C TRP A 97 3.49 -1.14 -6.87
N TYR A 98 4.25 -0.18 -7.38
CA TYR A 98 5.51 -0.41 -8.09
C TYR A 98 6.64 0.41 -7.47
N VAL A 99 7.82 -0.19 -7.39
CA VAL A 99 9.06 0.53 -7.11
C VAL A 99 9.64 1.00 -8.44
N PRO A 100 9.83 2.31 -8.67
CA PRO A 100 10.45 2.80 -9.89
C PRO A 100 11.85 2.20 -10.10
N PRO A 101 12.21 1.81 -11.34
CA PRO A 101 13.54 1.25 -11.60
C PRO A 101 14.61 2.35 -11.47
N ALA A 102 15.76 1.99 -10.90
CA ALA A 102 16.94 2.84 -11.00
C ALA A 102 17.48 2.78 -12.44
N VAL A 103 17.43 3.89 -13.17
CA VAL A 103 18.07 4.04 -14.48
C VAL A 103 19.31 4.92 -14.33
N THR A 104 20.47 4.40 -14.72
CA THR A 104 21.69 5.20 -14.86
C THR A 104 21.66 5.98 -16.18
N ASP A 105 22.10 7.23 -16.12
CA ASP A 105 22.08 8.23 -17.21
C ASP A 105 22.81 7.78 -18.51
N SER A 106 23.54 6.66 -18.47
CA SER A 106 24.26 6.07 -19.61
C SER A 106 23.38 5.35 -20.63
N VAL A 107 22.09 5.13 -20.36
CA VAL A 107 21.16 4.41 -21.25
C VAL A 107 20.25 5.36 -22.04
N LEU A 108 20.21 6.65 -21.69
CA LEU A 108 19.38 7.68 -22.32
C LEU A 108 20.16 8.60 -23.29
N ARG A 109 21.34 8.20 -23.76
CA ARG A 109 22.13 8.90 -24.78
C ARG A 109 22.28 8.08 -26.05
#